data_AF-A0A2D7ML79-F1
#
_entry.id   AF-A0A2D7ML79-F1
#
_cell.length_a   1.000
_cell.length_b   1.000
_cell.length_c   1.000
_cell.angle_alpha   90.00
_cell.angle_beta   90.00
_cell.angle_gamma   90.00
#
_symmetry.space_group_name_H-M   'P 1'
#
loop_
_entity.id
_entity.type
_entity.pdbx_description
1 polymer ?
#
loop_
_entity_poly.entity_id
_entity_poly.type
_entity_poly.pdbx_seq_one_letter_code
_entity_poly.pdbx_strand_id
1 'polypeptide(L)' 'MIHDCKLKGLHLRITPKGQRSFVHQATRTGIRVYEPIGNADHMSVDEARKIAKRKRNAHAHAVSPEKVCPDQG' A
#
# COMPACT_ATOMS: atom_id res chain seq x y z
N MET A 1 -9.56 -12.16 3.80
CA MET A 1 -8.39 -11.42 3.29
C MET A 1 -7.16 -12.06 3.89
N ILE A 2 -6.12 -12.31 3.10
CA ILE A 2 -4.89 -12.97 3.57
C ILE A 2 -3.79 -11.90 3.58
N HIS A 3 -3.04 -11.77 4.67
CA HIS A 3 -1.98 -10.76 4.80
C HIS A 3 -0.61 -11.39 4.55
N ASP A 4 0.32 -10.62 3.97
CA ASP A 4 1.71 -11.06 3.80
C ASP A 4 2.50 -10.80 5.09
N CYS A 5 3.11 -11.85 5.63
CA CYS A 5 3.88 -11.75 6.88
C CYS A 5 5.24 -11.05 6.70
N LYS A 6 5.78 -11.02 5.47
CA LYS A 6 7.10 -10.42 5.16
C LYS A 6 7.01 -8.92 4.89
N LEU A 7 5.90 -8.45 4.34
CA LEU A 7 5.66 -7.05 4.03
C LEU A 7 4.33 -6.58 4.64
N LYS A 8 4.43 -5.90 5.79
CA LYS A 8 3.29 -5.26 6.43
C LYS A 8 2.59 -4.31 5.44
N GLY A 9 1.27 -4.46 5.34
CA GLY A 9 0.42 -3.67 4.45
C GLY A 9 0.26 -4.24 3.04
N LEU A 10 0.80 -5.43 2.72
CA LEU A 10 0.42 -6.18 1.52
C LEU A 10 -0.63 -7.24 1.89
N HIS A 11 -1.72 -7.28 1.12
CA HIS A 11 -2.82 -8.22 1.31
C HIS A 11 -3.26 -8.87 0.00
N LEU A 12 -3.77 -10.09 0.06
CA LEU A 12 -4.50 -10.77 -0.98
C LEU A 12 -6.01 -10.69 -0.69
N ARG A 13 -6.74 -10.06 -1.61
CA ARG A 13 -8.20 -9.99 -1.61
C ARG A 13 -8.73 -11.08 -2.53
N ILE A 14 -9.71 -11.84 -2.04
CA ILE A 14 -10.44 -12.87 -2.80
C ILE A 14 -11.91 -12.47 -2.79
N THR A 15 -12.53 -12.33 -3.96
CA THR A 15 -13.97 -12.03 -4.07
C THR A 15 -14.79 -13.32 -3.97
N PRO A 16 -16.12 -13.23 -3.71
CA PRO A 16 -16.99 -14.40 -3.75
C PRO A 16 -16.99 -15.15 -5.09
N LYS A 17 -16.64 -14.46 -6.18
CA LYS A 17 -16.48 -15.05 -7.52
C LYS A 17 -15.12 -15.74 -7.72
N GLY A 18 -14.28 -15.82 -6.69
CA GLY A 18 -12.95 -16.43 -6.74
C GLY A 18 -11.85 -15.54 -7.31
N GLN A 19 -12.15 -14.31 -7.73
CA GLN A 19 -11.14 -13.40 -8.26
C GLN A 19 -10.14 -13.00 -7.18
N ARG A 20 -8.84 -13.11 -7.49
CA ARG A 20 -7.74 -12.84 -6.56
C ARG A 20 -6.99 -11.58 -6.96
N SER A 21 -6.73 -10.69 -6.01
CA SER A 21 -6.02 -9.43 -6.29
C SER A 21 -5.16 -9.01 -5.13
N PHE A 22 -3.94 -8.58 -5.43
CA PHE A 22 -3.05 -7.97 -4.45
C PHE A 22 -3.46 -6.53 -4.21
N VAL A 23 -3.50 -6.12 -2.94
CA VAL A 23 -3.81 -4.76 -2.51
C VAL A 23 -2.80 -4.29 -1.47
N HIS A 24 -2.51 -2.99 -1.48
CA HIS A 24 -1.70 -2.31 -0.48
C HIS A 24 -2.61 -1.54 0.47
N GLN A 25 -2.46 -1.78 1.78
CA GLN A 25 -3.09 -0.97 2.80
C GLN A 25 -2.26 0.29 3.04
N ALA A 26 -2.84 1.44 2.76
CA ALA A 26 -2.28 2.76 3.05
C ALA A 26 -3.20 3.55 3.98
N THR A 27 -2.67 4.60 4.60
CA THR A 27 -3.47 5.60 5.33
C THR A 27 -3.39 6.91 4.57
N ARG A 28 -4.53 7.40 4.07
CA ARG A 28 -4.64 8.72 3.44
C ARG A 28 -5.57 9.57 4.30
N THR A 29 -5.12 10.76 4.68
CA THR A 29 -5.92 11.72 5.48
C THR A 29 -6.58 11.09 6.72
N GLY A 30 -5.85 10.22 7.44
CA GLY A 30 -6.35 9.51 8.62
C GLY A 30 -7.23 8.28 8.34
N ILE A 31 -7.61 8.03 7.08
CA ILE A 31 -8.49 6.93 6.68
C ILE A 31 -7.65 5.79 6.08
N ARG A 32 -7.97 4.56 6.48
CA ARG A 32 -7.37 3.34 5.88
C ARG A 32 -7.98 3.10 4.51
N VAL A 33 -7.14 3.05 3.49
CA VAL A 33 -7.52 2.75 2.11
C VAL A 33 -6.75 1.52 1.61
N TYR A 34 -7.41 0.73 0.76
CA TYR A 34 -6.79 -0.42 0.10
C TYR A 34 -6.59 -0.10 -1.37
N GLU A 35 -5.35 0.19 -1.75
CA GLU A 35 -5.00 0.51 -3.13
C GLU A 35 -4.71 -0.77 -3.92
N PRO A 36 -5.21 -0.90 -5.16
CA PRO A 36 -4.88 -2.05 -5.99
C PRO A 36 -3.39 -2.09 -6.34
N ILE A 37 -2.84 -3.31 -6.39
CA ILE A 37 -1.51 -3.61 -6.92
C ILE A 37 -1.62 -4.37 -8.24
N GLY A 38 -2.44 -5.44 -8.29
CA GLY A 38 -2.59 -6.26 -9.49
C GLY A 38 -3.41 -7.52 -9.29
N ASN A 39 -3.73 -8.21 -10.39
CA ASN A 39 -4.41 -9.51 -10.38
C ASN A 39 -3.41 -10.61 -9.98
N ALA A 40 -3.75 -11.39 -8.96
CA ALA A 40 -2.87 -12.43 -8.43
C ALA A 40 -2.82 -13.70 -9.31
N ASP A 41 -3.68 -13.83 -10.31
CA ASP A 41 -3.64 -14.90 -11.31
C ASP A 41 -2.56 -14.64 -12.38
N HIS A 42 -2.10 -13.39 -12.51
CA HIS A 42 -1.15 -12.96 -13.55
C HIS A 42 0.11 -12.26 -12.99
N MET A 43 0.25 -12.19 -11.66
CA MET A 43 1.35 -11.50 -10.99
C MET A 43 1.89 -12.36 -9.86
N SER A 44 3.21 -12.43 -9.74
CA SER A 44 3.85 -13.15 -8.64
C SER A 44 3.77 -12.36 -7.32
N VAL A 45 3.88 -13.07 -6.19
CA VAL A 45 3.92 -12.44 -4.86
C VAL A 45 5.12 -11.49 -4.74
N ASP A 46 6.28 -11.82 -5.31
CA ASP A 46 7.47 -10.98 -5.22
C ASP A 46 7.37 -9.69 -6.04
N GLU A 47 6.71 -9.73 -7.21
CA GLU A 47 6.36 -8.51 -7.95
C GLU A 47 5.41 -7.63 -7.15
N ALA A 48 4.37 -8.23 -6.56
CA ALA A 48 3.44 -7.51 -5.71
C ALA A 48 4.14 -6.86 -4.51
N ARG A 49 5.11 -7.54 -3.88
CA ARG A 49 5.96 -6.98 -2.82
C ARG A 49 6.81 -5.81 -3.31
N LYS A 50 7.43 -5.91 -4.48
CA LYS A 50 8.22 -4.80 -5.06
C LYS A 50 7.36 -3.55 -5.28
N ILE A 51 6.12 -3.71 -5.75
CA ILE A 51 5.19 -2.60 -5.95
C ILE A 51 4.72 -2.03 -4.59
N ALA A 52 4.28 -2.89 -3.67
CA ALA A 52 3.86 -2.46 -2.34
C ALA A 52 4.96 -1.74 -1.56
N LYS A 53 6.22 -2.19 -1.67
CA LYS A 53 7.38 -1.51 -1.06
C LYS A 53 7.57 -0.11 -1.64
N ARG A 54 7.47 0.05 -2.96
CA ARG A 54 7.55 1.36 -3.62
C ARG A 54 6.44 2.30 -3.15
N LYS A 55 5.18 1.82 -3.09
CA LYS A 55 4.04 2.60 -2.59
C LYS A 55 4.20 3.01 -1.13
N ARG A 56 4.60 2.08 -0.27
CA ARG A 56 4.86 2.36 1.15
C ARG A 56 5.92 3.45 1.33
N ASN A 57 7.01 3.37 0.57
CA ASN A 57 8.08 4.36 0.64
C ASN A 57 7.60 5.74 0.13
N ALA A 58 6.85 5.79 -0.97
CA ALA A 58 6.25 7.03 -1.45
C ALA A 58 5.34 7.69 -0.40
N HIS A 59 4.55 6.90 0.33
CA HIS A 59 3.74 7.40 1.44
C HIS A 59 4.58 7.83 2.65
N ALA A 60 5.65 7.12 2.99
CA ALA A 60 6.56 7.54 4.06
C ALA A 60 7.20 8.90 3.76
N HIS A 61 7.62 9.13 2.52
CA HIS A 61 8.18 10.42 2.09
C HIS A 61 7.13 11.54 1.97
N ALA A 62 5.88 11.21 1.62
CA ALA A 62 4.78 12.19 1.61
C ALA A 62 4.38 12.69 3.02
N VAL A 63 4.81 12.00 4.08
CA VAL A 63 4.54 12.34 5.49
C VAL A 63 5.76 12.99 6.16
N SER A 64 6.74 13.47 5.39
CA SER A 64 7.67 14.51 5.87
C SER A 64 7.15 15.88 5.45
N PRO A 65 6.24 16.52 6.20
CA PRO A 65 6.21 17.97 6.21
C PRO A 65 7.51 18.39 6.89
N GLU A 66 8.47 18.89 6.12
CA GLU A 66 9.37 19.88 6.70
C GLU A 66 8.49 20.88 7.44
N LYS A 67 8.70 21.00 8.75
CA LYS A 67 8.18 22.10 9.55
C LYS A 67 8.74 23.38 8.95
N VAL A 68 8.08 23.93 7.94
CA VAL A 68 8.23 25.33 7.58
C VAL A 68 7.40 26.09 8.61
N CYS A 69 8.02 26.40 9.74
CA CYS A 69 7.54 27.49 10.58
C CYS A 69 7.70 28.77 9.75
N PRO A 70 6.64 29.53 9.44
CA PRO A 70 6.82 30.88 8.93
C PRO A 70 7.36 31.73 10.08
N ASP A 71 8.58 32.23 9.91
CA ASP A 71 9.15 33.31 10.72
C ASP A 71 8.30 34.56 10.44
N GLN A 72 7.52 35.01 11.42
CA GLN A 72 6.82 36.29 11.34
C GLN A 72 7.82 37.39 11.69
N GLY A 73 8.31 38.09 10.67
CA GLY A 73 8.99 39.39 10.78
C GLY A 73 8.04 40.53 10.45
#